data_AF-A0A528TIW7-F1
#
_entry.id   AF-A0A528TIW7-F1
#
_cell.length_a   1.000
_cell.length_b   1.000
_cell.length_c   1.000
_cell.angle_alpha   90.00
_cell.angle_beta   90.00
_cell.angle_gamma   90.00
#
_symmetry.space_group_name_H-M   'P 1'
#
loop_
_entity.id
_entity.type
_entity.pdbx_description
1 polymer ?
#
loop_
_entity_poly.entity_id
_entity_poly.type
_entity_poly.pdbx_seq_one_letter_code
_entity_poly.pdbx_strand_id
1 'polypeptide(L)'
;VQTGFDRQTGEAIYETEDLDLEPMPYIVVIIDEMADLMMVAGKDIEGAVQRLAQMARAAGIHVIMATQRPSVDVITGTIKANFPTRISFQVTSKIDSRTILGEQGAEQLLGMGDMLYMAGGGRI
;
A
#
# COMPACT_ATOMS: atom_id res chain seq x y z
N VAL A 1 -33.36 7.97 9.13
CA VAL A 1 -32.91 7.25 10.34
C VAL A 1 -33.93 7.39 11.46
N GLN A 2 -34.19 6.34 12.25
CA GLN A 2 -35.04 6.47 13.44
C GLN A 2 -34.23 7.14 14.55
N THR A 3 -34.59 8.36 14.92
CA THR A 3 -33.82 9.17 15.87
C THR A 3 -34.39 9.13 17.29
N GLY A 4 -35.58 8.55 17.46
CA GLY A 4 -36.16 8.31 18.77
C GLY A 4 -37.62 7.89 18.72
N PHE A 5 -38.32 8.15 19.82
CA PHE A 5 -39.76 7.96 19.98
C PHE A 5 -40.37 9.23 20.57
N ASP A 6 -41.54 9.61 20.07
CA ASP A 6 -42.32 10.72 20.62
C ASP A 6 -42.77 10.39 22.05
N ARG A 7 -42.51 11.29 23.00
CA ARG A 7 -42.78 11.07 24.43
C ARG A 7 -44.27 11.10 24.80
N GLN A 8 -45.14 11.60 23.94
CA GLN A 8 -46.58 11.68 24.15
C GLN A 8 -47.33 10.56 23.42
N THR A 9 -46.93 10.23 22.18
CA THR A 9 -47.65 9.24 21.36
C THR A 9 -46.97 7.88 21.33
N GLY A 10 -45.68 7.79 21.71
CA GLY A 10 -44.90 6.56 21.66
C GLY A 10 -44.52 6.12 20.24
N GLU A 11 -44.84 6.92 19.22
CA GLU A 11 -44.53 6.63 17.83
C GLU A 11 -43.06 6.87 17.53
N ALA A 12 -42.50 6.09 16.58
CA ALA A 12 -41.12 6.23 16.15
C ALA A 12 -40.94 7.53 15.35
N ILE A 13 -39.97 8.35 15.75
CA ILE A 13 -39.57 9.56 15.03
C ILE A 13 -38.54 9.17 13.99
N TYR A 14 -38.83 9.47 12.73
CA TYR A 14 -37.92 9.27 11.61
C TYR A 14 -37.46 10.63 11.09
N GLU A 15 -36.15 10.79 10.98
CA GLU A 15 -35.52 11.95 10.35
C GLU A 15 -34.93 11.52 9.00
N THR A 16 -35.17 12.29 7.95
CA THR A 16 -34.58 12.03 6.64
C THR A 16 -33.19 12.66 6.62
N GLU A 17 -32.15 11.83 6.65
CA GLU A 17 -30.79 12.27 6.31
C GLU A 17 -30.63 12.19 4.80
N ASP A 18 -30.36 13.34 4.17
CA ASP A 18 -29.87 13.38 2.80
C ASP A 18 -28.40 12.94 2.82
N LEU A 19 -28.14 11.71 2.35
CA LEU A 19 -26.78 11.22 2.15
C LEU A 19 -26.21 11.89 0.90
N ASP A 20 -25.04 12.49 1.05
CA ASP A 20 -24.28 12.99 -0.10
C ASP A 20 -23.71 11.78 -0.86
N LEU A 21 -24.33 11.48 -2.01
CA LEU A 21 -24.02 10.31 -2.83
C LEU A 21 -22.92 10.60 -3.86
N GLU A 22 -22.15 11.67 -3.68
CA GLU A 22 -21.01 11.94 -4.55
C GLU A 22 -19.97 10.79 -4.48
N PRO A 23 -19.47 10.31 -5.63
CA PRO A 23 -18.44 9.29 -5.65
C PRO A 23 -17.20 9.76 -4.91
N MET A 24 -16.73 8.96 -3.94
CA MET A 24 -15.45 9.24 -3.28
C MET A 24 -14.29 9.13 -4.28
N PRO A 25 -13.33 10.05 -4.26
CA PRO A 25 -12.17 9.98 -5.13
C PRO A 25 -11.24 8.83 -4.73
N TYR A 26 -10.47 8.32 -5.70
CA TYR A 26 -9.33 7.46 -5.41
C TYR A 26 -8.21 8.26 -4.73
N ILE A 27 -7.58 7.66 -3.73
CA ILE A 27 -6.44 8.26 -3.01
C ILE A 27 -5.18 7.49 -3.39
N VAL A 28 -4.15 8.19 -3.86
CA VAL A 28 -2.84 7.62 -4.15
C VAL A 28 -1.82 8.17 -3.15
N VAL A 29 -1.27 7.29 -2.32
CA VAL A 29 -0.22 7.60 -1.35
C VAL A 29 1.12 7.22 -1.96
N ILE A 30 2.02 8.19 -2.10
CA ILE A 30 3.37 7.98 -2.64
C ILE A 30 4.38 8.22 -1.53
N ILE A 31 5.23 7.23 -1.28
CA ILE A 31 6.34 7.29 -0.33
C ILE A 31 7.61 7.15 -1.15
N ASP A 32 8.40 8.22 -1.26
CA ASP A 32 9.60 8.26 -2.12
C ASP A 32 10.78 7.47 -1.52
N GLU A 33 10.95 7.51 -0.19
CA GLU A 33 12.01 6.78 0.50
C GLU A 33 11.47 6.11 1.77
N MET A 34 11.03 4.86 1.64
CA MET A 34 10.47 4.07 2.73
C MET A 34 11.51 3.72 3.80
N ALA A 35 12.80 3.64 3.45
CA ALA A 35 13.84 3.27 4.40
C ALA A 35 14.04 4.31 5.50
N ASP A 36 13.80 5.60 5.21
CA ASP A 36 13.88 6.65 6.24
C ASP A 36 12.79 6.46 7.31
N LEU A 37 11.58 6.07 6.90
CA LEU A 37 10.50 5.73 7.82
C LEU A 37 10.83 4.50 8.65
N MET A 38 11.41 3.47 8.01
CA MET A 38 11.76 2.22 8.68
C MET A 38 12.87 2.40 9.73
N MET A 39 13.83 3.30 9.48
CA MET A 39 14.91 3.58 10.43
C MET A 39 14.43 4.32 11.69
N VAL A 40 13.40 5.16 11.57
CA VAL A 40 12.88 5.95 12.68
C VAL A 40 11.84 5.17 13.49
N ALA A 41 10.95 4.43 12.83
CA ALA A 41 9.80 3.79 13.47
C ALA A 41 9.37 2.48 12.79
N GLY A 42 10.32 1.61 12.42
CA GLY A 42 10.05 0.42 11.59
C GLY A 42 8.88 -0.45 11.99
N LYS A 43 8.69 -0.74 13.29
CA LYS A 43 7.56 -1.58 13.75
C LYS A 43 6.19 -0.91 13.54
N ASP A 44 6.10 0.38 13.83
CA ASP A 44 4.84 1.12 13.70
C ASP A 44 4.50 1.34 12.22
N ILE A 45 5.50 1.64 11.40
CA ILE A 45 5.38 1.80 9.95
C ILE A 45 4.96 0.49 9.30
N GLU A 46 5.61 -0.62 9.63
CA GLU A 46 5.25 -1.95 9.10
C GLU A 46 3.81 -2.32 9.45
N GLY A 47 3.38 -2.07 10.69
CA GLY A 47 2.00 -2.29 11.12
C GLY A 47 0.98 -1.39 10.40
N ALA A 48 1.32 -0.12 10.16
CA ALA A 48 0.46 0.80 9.42
C ALA A 48 0.34 0.40 7.94
N VAL A 49 1.46 0.09 7.30
CA VAL A 49 1.53 -0.33 5.89
C VAL A 49 0.80 -1.65 5.67
N GLN A 50 0.91 -2.62 6.60
CA GLN A 50 0.14 -3.86 6.55
C GLN A 50 -1.37 -3.60 6.59
N ARG A 51 -1.84 -2.79 7.54
CA ARG A 51 -3.28 -2.45 7.64
C ARG A 51 -3.79 -1.75 6.39
N LEU A 52 -3.00 -0.79 5.88
CA LEU A 52 -3.32 -0.11 4.63
C LEU A 52 -3.45 -1.12 3.50
N ALA A 53 -2.43 -1.92 3.21
CA ALA A 53 -2.47 -2.86 2.09
C ALA A 53 -3.64 -3.85 2.15
N GLN A 54 -4.04 -4.30 3.34
CA GLN A 54 -5.14 -5.25 3.53
C GLN A 54 -6.53 -4.61 3.32
N MET A 55 -6.72 -3.35 3.75
CA MET A 55 -8.03 -2.70 3.75
C MET A 55 -8.23 -1.72 2.57
N ALA A 56 -7.14 -1.21 2.00
CA ALA A 56 -7.14 -0.09 1.06
C ALA A 56 -7.79 -0.40 -0.28
N ARG A 57 -7.70 -1.63 -0.78
CA ARG A 57 -8.17 -2.00 -2.13
C ARG A 57 -9.66 -1.70 -2.34
N ALA A 58 -10.51 -2.09 -1.38
CA ALA A 58 -11.95 -1.83 -1.46
C ALA A 58 -12.30 -0.37 -1.14
N ALA A 59 -11.44 0.32 -0.38
CA ALA A 59 -11.61 1.73 -0.02
C ALA A 59 -11.12 2.72 -1.09
N GLY A 60 -10.61 2.23 -2.23
CA GLY A 60 -10.08 3.11 -3.29
C GLY A 60 -8.76 3.79 -2.93
N ILE A 61 -8.00 3.23 -1.98
CA ILE A 61 -6.69 3.75 -1.57
C ILE A 61 -5.59 2.90 -2.23
N HIS A 62 -4.64 3.54 -2.88
CA HIS A 62 -3.51 2.90 -3.54
C HIS A 62 -2.21 3.44 -2.96
N VAL A 63 -1.25 2.55 -2.71
CA VAL A 63 0.03 2.93 -2.10
C VAL A 63 1.17 2.55 -3.04
N ILE A 64 2.04 3.53 -3.31
CA ILE A 64 3.29 3.38 -4.03
C ILE A 64 4.41 3.68 -3.04
N MET A 65 5.32 2.72 -2.87
CA MET A 65 6.49 2.87 -2.02
C MET A 65 7.74 2.69 -2.86
N ALA A 66 8.66 3.63 -2.74
CA ALA A 66 9.98 3.60 -3.35
C ALA A 66 11.06 3.61 -2.26
N THR A 67 12.24 3.12 -2.63
CA THR A 67 13.44 3.17 -1.82
C THR A 67 14.66 2.97 -2.70
N GLN A 68 15.77 3.63 -2.36
CA GLN A 68 17.07 3.35 -2.96
C GLN A 68 17.90 2.35 -2.13
N ARG A 69 17.35 1.87 -1.01
CA ARG A 69 18.00 0.92 -0.09
C ARG A 69 17.25 -0.42 -0.08
N PRO A 70 17.47 -1.28 -1.08
CA PRO A 70 16.79 -2.57 -1.21
C PRO A 70 17.34 -3.64 -0.25
N SER A 71 17.26 -3.39 1.05
CA SER A 71 17.65 -4.33 2.10
C SER A 71 16.47 -5.10 2.67
N VAL A 72 16.75 -6.23 3.32
CA VAL A 72 15.72 -7.06 3.99
C VAL A 72 15.07 -6.36 5.19
N ASP A 73 15.74 -5.36 5.75
CA ASP A 73 15.24 -4.55 6.87
C ASP A 73 14.24 -3.49 6.40
N VAL A 74 14.32 -3.08 5.13
CA VAL A 74 13.40 -2.12 4.50
C VAL A 74 12.27 -2.89 3.80
N ILE A 75 12.62 -3.82 2.93
CA ILE A 75 11.68 -4.65 2.16
C ILE A 75 11.45 -5.97 2.92
N THR A 76 10.79 -5.86 4.07
CA THR A 76 10.55 -6.98 4.98
C THR A 76 9.65 -8.05 4.35
N GLY A 77 9.58 -9.22 5.00
CA GLY A 77 8.62 -10.27 4.62
C GLY A 77 7.17 -9.78 4.61
N THR A 78 6.78 -8.96 5.59
CA THR A 78 5.43 -8.39 5.70
C THR A 78 5.13 -7.46 4.54
N ILE A 79 6.08 -6.59 4.18
CA ILE A 79 5.95 -5.71 3.01
C ILE A 79 5.77 -6.54 1.75
N LYS A 80 6.64 -7.54 1.52
CA LYS A 80 6.53 -8.43 0.35
C LYS A 80 5.20 -9.18 0.29
N ALA A 81 4.68 -9.64 1.43
CA ALA A 81 3.43 -10.38 1.49
C ALA A 81 2.20 -9.52 1.13
N ASN A 82 2.25 -8.22 1.42
CA ASN A 82 1.13 -7.31 1.22
C ASN A 82 1.21 -6.49 -0.09
N PHE A 83 2.40 -6.39 -0.69
CA PHE A 83 2.65 -5.69 -1.95
C PHE A 83 3.18 -6.66 -3.01
N PRO A 84 2.28 -7.35 -3.74
CA PRO A 84 2.66 -8.39 -4.69
C PRO A 84 3.16 -7.83 -6.03
N THR A 85 2.75 -6.61 -6.38
CA THR A 85 3.21 -5.91 -7.58
C THR A 85 4.48 -5.15 -7.27
N ARG A 86 5.55 -5.38 -8.03
CA ARG A 86 6.86 -4.78 -7.76
C ARG A 86 7.52 -4.31 -9.05
N ILE A 87 8.26 -3.21 -8.94
CA ILE A 87 9.10 -2.67 -10.00
C ILE A 87 10.50 -2.55 -9.43
N SER A 88 11.49 -3.03 -10.17
CA SER A 88 12.89 -2.76 -9.88
C SER A 88 13.53 -2.06 -11.06
N PHE A 89 14.16 -0.93 -10.78
CA PHE A 89 15.17 -0.35 -11.66
C PHE A 89 16.51 -1.08 -11.44
N GLN A 90 17.55 -0.61 -12.13
CA GLN A 90 18.89 -1.16 -11.98
C GLN A 90 19.34 -1.16 -10.51
N VAL A 91 19.83 -2.31 -10.06
CA VAL A 91 20.45 -2.48 -8.74
C VAL A 91 21.89 -2.98 -8.89
N THR A 92 22.68 -2.87 -7.83
CA THR A 92 24.11 -3.21 -7.90
C THR A 92 24.37 -4.72 -7.80
N SER A 93 23.44 -5.49 -7.21
CA SER A 93 23.69 -6.90 -6.91
C SER A 93 22.48 -7.81 -7.14
N LYS A 94 22.79 -9.09 -7.38
CA LYS A 94 21.80 -10.19 -7.42
C LYS A 94 21.02 -10.33 -6.11
N ILE A 95 21.61 -9.90 -4.99
CA ILE A 95 20.97 -9.95 -3.67
C ILE A 95 19.87 -8.90 -3.62
N ASP A 96 20.16 -7.67 -4.03
CA ASP A 96 19.19 -6.58 -4.07
C ASP A 96 18.03 -6.88 -5.03
N SER A 97 18.33 -7.45 -6.21
CA SER A 97 17.31 -7.90 -7.15
C SER A 97 16.36 -8.92 -6.49
N ARG A 98 16.91 -9.90 -5.75
CA ARG A 98 16.09 -10.87 -5.01
C ARG A 98 15.32 -10.24 -3.86
N THR A 99 15.87 -9.22 -3.20
CA THR A 99 15.16 -8.52 -2.13
C THR A 99 13.91 -7.82 -2.66
N ILE A 100 14.00 -7.17 -3.83
CA ILE A 100 12.87 -6.48 -4.46
C ILE A 100 11.95 -7.48 -5.16
N LEU A 101 12.46 -8.25 -6.12
CA LEU A 101 11.65 -9.06 -7.05
C LEU A 101 11.45 -10.51 -6.58
N GLY A 102 12.25 -11.01 -5.64
CA GLY A 102 12.30 -12.44 -5.30
C GLY A 102 13.17 -13.27 -6.24
N GLU A 103 13.66 -12.69 -7.34
CA GLU A 103 14.56 -13.30 -8.30
C GLU A 103 15.64 -12.34 -8.79
N GLN A 104 16.66 -12.89 -9.47
CA GLN A 104 17.75 -12.11 -10.07
C GLN A 104 17.31 -11.56 -11.44
N GLY A 105 17.92 -10.48 -11.89
CA GLY A 105 17.68 -9.89 -13.20
C GLY A 105 17.84 -8.37 -13.18
N ALA A 106 17.43 -7.71 -12.11
CA ALA A 106 17.51 -6.25 -12.01
C ALA A 106 18.96 -5.74 -11.97
N GLU A 107 19.92 -6.58 -11.58
CA GLU A 107 21.34 -6.24 -11.64
C GLU A 107 21.92 -6.16 -13.06
N GLN A 108 21.17 -6.64 -14.05
CA GLN A 108 21.56 -6.68 -15.46
C GLN A 108 20.93 -5.55 -16.28
N LEU A 109 20.05 -4.75 -15.67
CA LEU A 109 19.40 -3.62 -16.31
C LEU A 109 20.43 -2.56 -16.72
N LEU A 110 20.11 -1.83 -17.78
CA LEU A 110 20.99 -0.85 -18.40
C LEU A 110 21.03 0.50 -17.65
N GLY A 111 20.17 0.69 -16.64
CA GLY A 111 19.94 1.98 -16.00
C GLY A 111 19.07 2.90 -16.87
N MET A 112 19.11 4.21 -16.63
CA MET A 112 18.40 5.22 -17.44
C MET A 112 16.89 4.97 -17.63
N GLY A 113 16.24 4.42 -16.61
CA GLY A 113 14.80 4.10 -16.63
C GLY A 113 14.47 2.68 -17.10
N ASP A 114 15.47 1.87 -17.47
CA ASP A 114 15.28 0.44 -17.69
C ASP A 114 14.83 -0.25 -16.39
N MET A 115 13.79 -1.09 -16.49
CA MET A 115 13.10 -1.65 -15.34
C MET A 115 12.54 -3.05 -15.60
N LEU A 116 12.49 -3.85 -14.54
CA LEU A 116 11.71 -5.08 -14.48
C LEU A 116 10.41 -4.85 -13.72
N TYR A 117 9.32 -5.37 -14.27
CA TYR A 117 7.99 -5.34 -13.68
C TYR A 117 7.55 -6.75 -13.32
N MET A 118 7.21 -6.96 -12.05
CA MET A 118 6.58 -8.17 -11.54
C MET A 118 5.11 -7.90 -11.25
N ALA A 119 4.23 -8.52 -12.02
CA ALA A 119 2.79 -8.53 -11.73
C ALA A 119 2.50 -9.47 -10.55
N GLY A 120 1.53 -9.11 -9.71
CA GLY A 120 1.15 -9.91 -8.55
C GLY A 120 0.78 -11.35 -8.92
N GLY A 121 1.58 -12.31 -8.44
CA GLY A 121 1.38 -13.74 -8.69
C GLY A 121 2.11 -14.33 -9.92
N GLY A 122 2.87 -13.52 -10.67
CA GLY A 122 3.67 -13.97 -11.82
C GLY A 122 5.16 -14.12 -11.51
N ARG A 123 5.84 -15.02 -12.23
CA ARG A 123 7.31 -14.96 -12.43
C ARG A 123 7.62 -13.86 -13.47
N ILE A 124 8.80 -13.24 -13.38
CA ILE A 124 9.26 -12.21 -14.35
C ILE A 124 9.24 -12.80 -15.76
#